data_AF-A0A840DZM6-F1
#
_entry.id   AF-A0A840DZM6-F1
#
_cell.length_a   1.000
_cell.length_b   1.000
_cell.length_c   1.000
_cell.angle_alpha   90.00
_cell.angle_beta   90.00
_cell.angle_gamma   90.00
#
_symmetry.space_group_name_H-M   'P 1'
#
loop_
_entity.id
_entity.type
_entity.pdbx_description
1 polymer ?
#
loop_
_entity_poly.entity_id
_entity_poly.type
_entity_poly.pdbx_seq_one_letter_code
_entity_poly.pdbx_strand_id
1 'polypeptide(L)'
;MLKNLDVTLRDGGYRNQFSFSLDYVIEHIKNLTDSRVEYIEIGYRNGSFKPMNNVGQTALCSNDYIQLLHDAIPNAKLAVIAHPHNINHSDIRELKK
;
A
#
# COMPACT_ATOMS: atom_id res chain seq x y z
N MET A 1 -14.55 20.11 2.77
CA MET A 1 -14.24 19.15 3.84
C MET A 1 -12.87 18.56 3.56
N LEU A 2 -11.96 18.61 4.52
CA LEU A 2 -10.58 18.09 4.37
C LEU A 2 -10.61 16.55 4.35
N LYS A 3 -9.71 15.94 3.57
CA LYS A 3 -9.47 14.49 3.54
C LYS A 3 -7.99 14.23 3.79
N ASN A 4 -7.69 13.31 4.69
CA ASN A 4 -6.33 12.90 5.01
C ASN A 4 -5.95 11.62 4.26
N LEU A 5 -4.72 11.59 3.76
CA LEU A 5 -4.07 10.41 3.18
C LEU A 5 -2.78 10.17 3.96
N ASP A 6 -2.71 9.06 4.68
CA ASP A 6 -1.44 8.59 5.23
C ASP A 6 -0.60 7.94 4.13
N VAL A 7 0.68 8.29 4.07
CA VAL A 7 1.62 7.75 3.07
C VAL A 7 2.80 7.03 3.71
N THR A 8 2.68 6.63 4.98
CA THR A 8 3.79 6.10 5.77
C THR A 8 4.34 4.80 5.19
N LEU A 9 3.48 3.86 4.79
CA LEU A 9 3.91 2.54 4.32
C LEU A 9 4.53 2.56 2.91
N ARG A 10 4.18 3.56 2.09
CA ARG A 10 4.81 3.81 0.80
C ARG A 10 6.06 4.67 0.93
N ASP A 11 5.92 5.90 1.46
CA ASP A 11 7.02 6.88 1.45
C ASP A 11 8.05 6.59 2.54
N GLY A 12 7.60 6.09 3.69
CA GLY A 12 8.48 5.55 4.72
C GLY A 12 9.20 4.27 4.28
N GLY A 13 8.72 3.59 3.23
CA GLY A 13 9.39 2.43 2.63
C GLY A 13 10.82 2.72 2.19
N TYR A 14 11.12 3.95 1.77
CA TYR A 14 12.49 4.37 1.44
C TYR A 14 13.46 4.32 2.64
N ARG A 15 12.96 4.32 3.89
CA ARG A 15 13.79 4.24 5.10
C ARG A 15 14.09 2.81 5.55
N ASN A 16 13.28 1.85 5.13
CA ASN A 16 13.40 0.45 5.55
C ASN A 16 13.29 -0.53 4.37
N GLN A 17 13.72 -0.10 3.17
CA GLN A 17 13.69 -0.93 1.95
C GLN A 17 12.32 -1.58 1.68
N PHE A 18 11.22 -0.90 2.04
CA PHE A 18 9.85 -1.40 1.89
C PHE A 18 9.55 -2.70 2.67
N SER A 19 10.39 -3.01 3.66
CA SER A 19 10.38 -4.24 4.44
C SER A 19 9.68 -4.08 5.79
N PHE A 20 8.49 -3.49 5.78
CA PHE A 20 7.60 -3.52 6.94
C PHE A 20 7.06 -4.95 7.13
N SER A 21 7.07 -5.46 8.36
CA SER A 21 6.42 -6.73 8.66
C SER A 21 4.91 -6.62 8.44
N LEU A 22 4.27 -7.75 8.11
CA LEU A 22 2.82 -7.77 7.88
C LEU A 22 2.05 -7.35 9.14
N ASP A 23 2.49 -7.80 10.32
CA ASP A 23 1.87 -7.43 11.59
C ASP A 23 1.91 -5.92 11.83
N TYR A 24 3.05 -5.27 11.56
CA TYR A 24 3.18 -3.82 11.68
C TYR A 24 2.27 -3.09 10.69
N VAL A 25 2.20 -3.56 9.44
CA VAL A 25 1.31 -2.98 8.42
C VAL A 25 -0.15 -3.05 8.88
N ILE A 26 -0.60 -4.21 9.36
CA ILE A 26 -1.98 -4.42 9.80
C ILE A 26 -2.30 -3.54 11.00
N GLU A 27 -1.43 -3.51 12.01
CA GLU A 27 -1.61 -2.68 13.20
C GLU A 27 -1.64 -1.19 12.85
N HIS A 28 -0.73 -0.74 11.98
CA HIS A 28 -0.69 0.65 11.51
C HIS A 28 -1.97 1.06 10.79
N ILE A 29 -2.44 0.24 9.84
CA ILE A 29 -3.69 0.50 9.11
C ILE A 29 -4.90 0.54 10.05
N LYS A 30 -4.95 -0.39 11.02
CA LYS A 30 -6.02 -0.44 12.03
C LYS A 30 -6.04 0.83 12.87
N ASN A 31 -4.89 1.25 13.41
CA ASN A 31 -4.78 2.46 14.23
C ASN A 31 -5.17 3.73 13.48
N LEU A 32 -4.79 3.85 12.20
CA LEU A 32 -5.19 4.97 11.35
C LEU A 32 -6.69 4.98 11.04
N THR A 33 -7.26 3.80 10.77
CA THR A 33 -8.69 3.62 10.53
C THR A 33 -9.50 4.02 11.78
N ASP A 34 -9.08 3.57 12.96
CA ASP A 34 -9.71 3.91 14.24
C ASP A 34 -9.57 5.42 14.56
N SER A 35 -8.46 6.03 14.12
CA SER A 35 -8.21 7.47 14.21
C SER A 35 -8.92 8.30 13.13
N ARG A 36 -9.72 7.67 12.27
CA ARG A 36 -10.51 8.30 11.19
C ARG A 36 -9.67 8.98 10.10
N VAL A 37 -8.45 8.50 9.86
CA VAL A 37 -7.69 8.87 8.65
C VAL A 37 -8.37 8.22 7.45
N GLU A 38 -8.70 8.99 6.43
CA GLU A 38 -9.62 8.52 5.40
C GLU A 38 -9.02 7.63 4.33
N TYR A 39 -7.74 7.78 4.00
CA TYR A 39 -7.07 6.95 3.02
C TYR A 39 -5.68 6.58 3.51
N ILE A 40 -5.23 5.37 3.15
CA ILE A 40 -3.94 4.83 3.60
C ILE A 40 -3.22 4.26 2.39
N GLU A 41 -2.10 4.88 2.01
CA GLU A 41 -1.26 4.44 0.90
C GLU A 41 -0.32 3.31 1.35
N ILE A 42 -0.54 2.11 0.83
CA ILE A 42 0.10 0.87 1.29
C ILE A 42 1.34 0.48 0.48
N GLY A 43 1.67 1.22 -0.58
CA GLY A 43 2.89 0.99 -1.37
C GLY A 43 2.76 1.27 -2.86
N TYR A 44 3.74 0.76 -3.61
CA TYR A 44 3.77 0.83 -5.08
C TYR A 44 3.09 -0.38 -5.70
N ARG A 45 2.32 -0.18 -6.77
CA ARG A 45 1.95 -1.25 -7.69
C ARG A 45 3.08 -1.50 -8.69
N ASN A 46 3.58 -2.73 -8.72
CA ASN A 46 4.61 -3.20 -9.66
C ASN A 46 5.93 -2.40 -9.61
N GLY A 47 6.32 -1.87 -8.44
CA GLY A 47 7.62 -1.25 -8.24
C GLY A 47 7.67 0.26 -8.44
N SER A 48 8.72 0.88 -7.90
CA SER A 48 9.00 2.32 -8.03
C SER A 48 9.75 2.65 -9.33
N PHE A 49 10.06 3.93 -9.54
CA PHE A 49 10.77 4.42 -10.73
C PHE A 49 12.17 3.81 -10.90
N LYS A 50 12.87 3.52 -9.80
CA LYS A 50 14.20 2.91 -9.83
C LYS A 50 14.10 1.48 -9.31
N PRO A 51 14.55 0.47 -10.08
CA PRO A 51 14.67 -0.89 -9.57
C PRO A 51 15.52 -0.89 -8.30
N MET A 52 14.96 -1.44 -7.23
CA MET A 52 15.65 -1.61 -5.96
C MET A 52 15.76 -3.10 -5.70
N ASN A 53 16.97 -3.57 -5.41
CA ASN A 53 17.20 -4.96 -5.04
C ASN A 53 16.78 -5.18 -3.59
N ASN A 54 16.30 -6.38 -3.27
CA ASN A 54 15.94 -6.81 -1.91
C ASN A 54 14.89 -5.92 -1.23
N VAL A 55 13.86 -5.50 -1.98
CA VAL A 55 12.73 -4.75 -1.42
C VAL A 55 11.67 -5.65 -0.81
N GLY A 56 11.03 -5.17 0.25
CA GLY A 56 9.92 -5.85 0.88
C GLY A 56 8.56 -5.62 0.20
N GLN A 57 7.52 -6.17 0.82
CA GLN A 57 6.17 -6.29 0.25
C GLN A 57 5.53 -4.96 -0.19
N THR A 58 5.82 -3.85 0.49
CA THR A 58 5.21 -2.54 0.16
C THR A 58 5.81 -1.91 -1.11
N ALA A 59 6.87 -2.49 -1.68
CA ALA A 59 7.42 -2.05 -2.97
C ALA A 59 6.66 -2.61 -4.17
N LEU A 60 5.89 -3.69 -4.00
CA LEU A 60 5.23 -4.37 -5.12
C LEU A 60 3.70 -4.36 -5.01
N CYS A 61 3.18 -4.35 -3.78
CA CYS A 61 1.75 -4.44 -3.48
C CYS A 61 1.05 -5.47 -4.38
N SER A 62 1.46 -6.74 -4.22
CA SER A 62 0.83 -7.85 -4.92
C SER A 62 -0.66 -7.96 -4.56
N ASN A 63 -1.43 -8.62 -5.41
CA ASN A 63 -2.84 -8.88 -5.12
C ASN A 63 -3.02 -9.65 -3.80
N ASP A 64 -2.14 -10.62 -3.51
CA ASP A 64 -2.19 -11.39 -2.26
C ASP A 64 -1.99 -10.50 -1.03
N TYR A 65 -1.03 -9.56 -1.09
CA TYR A 65 -0.82 -8.60 -0.01
C TYR A 65 -2.05 -7.71 0.19
N ILE A 66 -2.63 -7.20 -0.91
CA ILE A 66 -3.83 -6.37 -0.86
C ILE A 66 -5.02 -7.16 -0.28
N GLN A 67 -5.20 -8.42 -0.69
CA GLN A 67 -6.27 -9.28 -0.20
C GLN A 67 -6.13 -9.55 1.31
N LEU A 68 -4.92 -9.86 1.79
CA LEU A 68 -4.66 -10.03 3.22
C LEU A 68 -5.05 -8.79 4.05
N LEU A 69 -4.80 -7.59 3.52
CA LEU A 69 -5.19 -6.35 4.20
C LEU A 69 -6.69 -6.09 4.16
N HIS A 70 -7.37 -6.42 3.07
CA HIS A 70 -8.83 -6.34 3.00
C HIS A 70 -9.49 -7.31 3.99
N ASP A 71 -8.96 -8.53 4.10
CA ASP A 71 -9.49 -9.53 5.04
C ASP A 71 -9.26 -9.10 6.50
N ALA A 72 -8.08 -8.51 6.79
CA ALA A 72 -7.71 -8.08 8.14
C ALA A 72 -8.39 -6.76 8.58
N ILE A 73 -8.55 -5.79 7.67
CA ILE A 73 -9.18 -4.48 7.95
C ILE A 73 -10.20 -4.10 6.86
N PRO A 74 -11.39 -4.75 6.81
CA PRO A 74 -12.36 -4.58 5.71
C PRO A 74 -12.87 -3.15 5.50
N ASN A 75 -12.84 -2.31 6.54
CA ASN A 75 -13.33 -0.93 6.48
C ASN A 75 -12.26 0.08 6.04
N ALA A 76 -11.00 -0.32 5.91
CA ALA A 76 -9.92 0.57 5.52
C ALA A 76 -10.04 0.94 4.04
N LYS A 77 -9.82 2.23 3.72
CA LYS A 77 -9.73 2.70 2.34
C LYS A 77 -8.28 2.74 1.92
N LEU A 78 -7.86 1.67 1.28
CA LEU A 78 -6.47 1.48 0.83
C LEU A 78 -6.23 2.23 -0.48
N ALA A 79 -5.02 2.77 -0.63
CA ALA A 79 -4.54 3.39 -1.85
C ALA A 79 -3.18 2.77 -2.24
N VAL A 80 -2.90 2.73 -3.54
CA VAL A 80 -1.58 2.38 -4.08
C VAL A 80 -1.15 3.46 -5.06
N ILE A 81 0.15 3.68 -5.16
CA ILE A 81 0.71 4.52 -6.22
C ILE A 81 1.27 3.64 -7.33
N ALA A 82 1.13 4.09 -8.57
CA ALA A 82 1.65 3.38 -9.72
C ALA A 82 2.38 4.34 -10.64
N HIS A 83 3.50 3.89 -11.21
CA HIS A 83 4.10 4.55 -12.35
C HIS A 83 3.45 4.01 -13.62
N PRO A 84 2.98 4.87 -14.56
CA PRO A 84 2.32 4.42 -15.78
C PRO A 84 3.14 3.43 -16.62
N HIS A 85 4.47 3.50 -16.54
CA HIS A 85 5.37 2.56 -17.22
C HIS A 85 5.38 1.15 -16.61
N ASN A 86 5.04 1.02 -15.32
CA ASN A 86 5.10 -0.24 -14.56
C ASN A 86 3.75 -0.97 -14.51
N ILE A 87 2.67 -0.35 -15.01
CA ILE A 87 1.32 -0.91 -14.97
C ILE A 87 0.69 -0.93 -16.35
N ASN A 88 -0.31 -1.78 -16.51
CA ASN A 88 -1.17 -1.81 -17.68
C ASN A 88 -2.65 -1.85 -17.26
N HIS A 89 -3.55 -1.95 -18.23
CA HIS A 89 -4.99 -1.95 -17.95
C HIS A 89 -5.49 -3.12 -17.09
N SER A 90 -4.81 -4.28 -17.09
CA SER A 90 -5.17 -5.41 -16.22
C SER A 90 -4.91 -5.07 -14.75
N ASP A 91 -3.79 -4.44 -14.42
CA ASP A 91 -3.47 -4.01 -13.05
C ASP A 91 -4.57 -3.11 -12.50
N ILE A 92 -5.01 -2.12 -13.29
CA ILE A 92 -6.09 -1.21 -12.88
C ILE A 92 -7.40 -1.95 -12.67
N ARG A 93 -7.71 -2.98 -13.49
CA ARG A 93 -8.94 -3.78 -13.33
C ARG A 93 -8.90 -4.67 -12.09
N GLU A 94 -7.73 -5.19 -11.73
CA GLU A 94 -7.55 -6.01 -10.52
C GLU A 94 -7.77 -5.18 -9.26
N LEU A 95 -7.28 -3.94 -9.22
CA LEU A 95 -7.42 -3.02 -8.09
C LEU A 95 -8.85 -2.46 -7.88
N LYS A 96 -9.80 -2.76 -8.78
CA LYS A 96 -11.20 -2.34 -8.64
C LYS A 96 -12.07 -3.35 -7.89
N LYS A 97 -11.54 -4.52 -7.59
CA LYS A 97 -12.24 -5.58 -6.87
C LYS A 97 -12.13 -5.35 -5.37
#